data_AF-A0A3D6DT35-F1
#
_entry.id   AF-A0A3D6DT35-F1
#
_cell.length_a   1.000
_cell.length_b   1.000
_cell.length_c   1.000
_cell.angle_alpha   90.00
_cell.angle_beta   90.00
_cell.angle_gamma   90.00
#
_symmetry.space_group_name_H-M   'P 1'
#
loop_
_entity.id
_entity.type
_entity.pdbx_description
1 polymer ?
#
loop_
_entity_poly.entity_id
_entity_poly.type
_entity_poly.pdbx_seq_one_letter_code
_entity_poly.pdbx_strand_id
1 'polypeptide(L)' 'VEAEQLCLLLGEDRRGDERVITQSFSGEFERSTQLRNEFLRAIAGGRRND' A
#
# COMPACT_ATOMS: atom_id res chain seq x y z
N VAL A 1 -2.06 4.32 -1.05
CA VAL A 1 -1.55 4.21 -2.42
C VAL A 1 -0.47 3.14 -2.46
N GLU A 2 -0.44 2.34 -3.51
CA GLU A 2 0.63 1.39 -3.80
C GLU A 2 1.15 1.71 -5.20
N ALA A 3 2.47 1.85 -5.34
CA ALA A 3 3.08 2.21 -6.61
C ALA A 3 4.54 1.77 -6.69
N GLU A 4 5.01 1.55 -7.92
CA GLU A 4 6.42 1.41 -8.25
C GLU A 4 7.05 2.79 -8.40
N GLN A 5 8.20 3.00 -7.75
CA GLN A 5 8.96 4.24 -7.90
C GLN A 5 10.08 4.01 -8.91
N LEU A 6 9.86 4.37 -10.18
CA LEU A 6 10.83 4.13 -11.26
C LEU A 6 12.22 4.72 -11.00
N CYS A 7 12.31 5.83 -10.24
CA CYS A 7 13.58 6.41 -9.83
C CYS A 7 14.41 5.48 -8.90
N LEU A 8 13.75 4.59 -8.15
CA LEU A 8 14.39 3.56 -7.30
C LEU A 8 14.62 2.25 -8.07
N LEU A 9 13.73 1.90 -9.00
CA LEU A 9 13.88 0.72 -9.85
C LEU A 9 15.03 0.87 -10.85
N LEU A 10 15.14 2.05 -11.48
CA LEU A 10 16.11 2.31 -12.55
C LEU A 10 17.35 3.06 -12.05
N GLY A 11 17.35 3.53 -10.80
CA GLY A 11 18.49 4.22 -10.17
C GLY A 11 19.61 3.28 -9.72
N GLU A 12 20.72 3.83 -9.21
CA GLU A 12 21.91 3.05 -8.82
C GLU A 12 21.64 1.95 -7.78
N ASP A 13 20.64 2.16 -6.91
CA ASP A 13 20.27 1.24 -5.82
C ASP A 13 19.48 0.02 -6.31
N ARG A 14 18.94 0.05 -7.55
CA ARG A 14 18.18 -1.01 -8.24
C ARG A 14 17.40 -1.94 -7.31
N ARG A 15 16.40 -1.39 -6.62
CA ARG A 15 15.63 -2.11 -5.59
C ARG A 15 14.70 -3.21 -6.13
N GLY A 16 14.87 -3.65 -7.38
CA GLY A 16 14.02 -4.68 -8.01
C GLY A 16 12.54 -4.28 -8.03
N ASP A 17 11.64 -5.24 -7.86
CA ASP A 17 10.17 -5.04 -7.87
C ASP A 17 9.62 -4.43 -6.56
N GLU A 18 10.42 -3.63 -5.86
CA GLU A 18 10.00 -3.00 -4.63
C GLU A 18 8.89 -1.97 -4.86
N ARG A 19 7.75 -2.19 -4.19
CA ARG A 19 6.61 -1.28 -4.19
C ARG A 19 6.58 -0.40 -2.95
N VAL A 20 6.30 0.88 -3.15
CA VAL A 20 6.07 1.84 -2.06
C VAL A 20 4.60 1.83 -1.69
N ILE A 21 4.31 1.64 -0.40
CA ILE A 21 2.95 1.65 0.14
C ILE A 21 2.81 2.81 1.11
N THR A 22 1.81 3.65 0.88
CA THR A 22 1.42 4.73 1.79
C THR A 22 -0.04 4.61 2.18
N GLN A 23 -0.34 4.95 3.43
CA GLN A 23 -1.68 4.91 3.99
C GLN A 23 -1.93 6.15 4.84
N SER A 24 -3.13 6.71 4.71
CA SER A 24 -3.62 7.81 5.52
C SER A 24 -5.08 7.54 5.85
N PHE A 25 -5.45 7.68 7.11
CA PHE A 25 -6.81 7.44 7.59
C PHE A 25 -7.34 8.71 8.25
N SER A 26 -8.64 8.95 8.09
CA SER A 26 -9.35 10.07 8.74
C SER A 26 -10.75 9.61 9.12
N GLY A 27 -11.39 10.35 10.04
CA GLY A 27 -12.74 10.03 10.51
C GLY A 27 -12.82 8.65 11.17
N GLU A 28 -13.80 7.84 10.77
CA GLU A 28 -14.03 6.53 11.38
C GLU A 28 -12.87 5.54 11.19
N PHE A 29 -12.10 5.64 10.10
CA PHE A 29 -10.92 4.79 9.87
C PHE A 29 -9.70 5.19 10.70
N GLU A 30 -9.65 6.44 11.16
CA GLU A 30 -8.63 6.89 12.12
C GLU A 30 -8.99 6.41 13.53
N ARG A 31 -10.26 6.57 13.91
CA ARG A 31 -10.78 6.33 15.27
C ARG A 31 -11.07 4.86 15.58
N SER A 32 -11.39 4.04 14.57
CA SER A 32 -11.73 2.63 14.74
C SER A 32 -10.73 1.72 14.04
N THR A 33 -9.92 1.03 14.85
CA THR A 33 -8.98 0.01 14.36
C THR A 33 -9.72 -1.16 13.69
N GLN A 34 -10.92 -1.51 14.15
CA GLN A 34 -11.71 -2.57 13.54
C GLN A 34 -12.11 -2.22 12.11
N LEU A 35 -12.70 -1.03 11.90
CA LEU A 35 -13.10 -0.57 10.57
C LEU A 35 -11.88 -0.42 9.64
N ARG A 36 -10.74 0.05 10.17
CA ARG A 36 -9.49 0.10 9.42
C ARG A 36 -9.03 -1.29 8.98
N ASN A 37 -9.08 -2.28 9.87
CA ASN A 37 -8.67 -3.65 9.55
C ASN A 37 -9.60 -4.32 8.54
N GLU A 38 -10.90 -4.08 8.63
CA GLU A 38 -11.88 -4.55 7.65
C GLU A 38 -11.61 -3.94 6.27
N PHE A 39 -11.38 -2.62 6.21
CA PHE A 39 -10.99 -1.94 4.97
C PHE A 39 -9.70 -2.51 4.37
N LEU A 40 -8.65 -2.69 5.18
CA LEU A 40 -7.38 -3.24 4.73
C LEU A 40 -7.51 -4.67 4.18
N ARG A 41 -8.34 -5.51 4.81
CA ARG A 41 -8.64 -6.86 4.31
C ARG A 41 -9.38 -6.84 2.99
N ALA A 42 -10.35 -5.93 2.83
CA ALA A 42 -11.12 -5.79 1.60
C ALA A 42 -10.22 -5.42 0.41
N ILE A 43 -9.32 -4.46 0.59
CA ILE A 43 -8.40 -4.02 -0.50
C ILE A 43 -7.23 -5.00 -0.72
N ALA A 44 -6.87 -5.81 0.27
CA ALA A 44 -5.82 -6.82 0.11
C ALA A 44 -6.21 -7.95 -0.85
N GLY A 45 -7.50 -8.18 -1.08
CA GLY A 45 -8.00 -9.22 -1.99
C GLY A 45 -7.59 -9.02 -3.45
N GLY A 46 -7.44 -7.76 -3.90
CA GLY A 46 -7.01 -7.43 -5.26
C GLY A 46 -5.53 -7.71 -5.54
N ARG A 47 -4.73 -8.00 -4.51
CA ARG A 47 -3.26 -8.16 -4.59
C ARG A 47 -2.78 -9.54 -5.04
N ARG A 48 -3.67 -10.53 -5.18
CA ARG A 48 -3.28 -11.93 -5.48
C ARG A 48 -3.17 -12.25 -6.98
N ASN A 49 -3.51 -11.31 -7.85
CA ASN A 49 -3.63 -11.51 -9.29
C ASN A 49 -2.59 -10.73 -10.13
N ASP A 50 -1.60 -10.10 -9.50
CA ASP A 50 -0.43 -9.49 -10.16
C ASP A 50 0.76 -10.45 -10.02
#